data_AF-A0A950DAP4-F1
#
_entry.id   AF-A0A950DAP4-F1
#
_cell.length_a   1.000
_cell.length_b   1.000
_cell.length_c   1.000
_cell.angle_alpha   90.00
_cell.angle_beta   90.00
_cell.angle_gamma   90.00
#
_symmetry.space_group_name_H-M   'P 1'
#
loop_
_entity.id
_entity.type
_entity.pdbx_description
1 polymer ?
#
loop_
_entity_poly.entity_id
_entity_poly.type
_entity_poly.pdbx_seq_one_letter_code
_entity_poly.pdbx_strand_id
1 'polypeptide(L)'
;VMPLPEGLPELAFAGALGGRRVLMVAAEGGLPMPAEADFVITGTIDPDTRKLEGPFGDHLGYYSLAHEFPVLRVETVYHRQGAIWPFTSVGRPPQEDTTFGALIHELTGPIIPTLIAGVRAVHAVDAAGVHPLLLAIASERYVPYSMVRRPQEILTIASAILGQGQLSLAKYLLIVAGEDDPALEIHDIPAFLRHLLERIDWTSDLHFQTRTTIDTLDYSGHELNQGSKVVMAAAGPRRRELPVEIRSGMRLPDGFSHPRLVLPGILAVQGPKFVPGSDQIGTFCRSFGTDDPICSFPLIVIVDDSEFTARNLGNFLWVTFTRSNPAADIEGIDSFIDQKHWGCRGPLVIDARIKPHHAPPLVEDPEIERRVDALAAPGGPLHGIY
;
A
#
# COMPACT_ATOMS: atom_id res chain seq x y z
N VAL A 1 -9.34 -15.87 4.63
CA VAL A 1 -9.07 -14.48 4.21
C VAL A 1 -9.34 -13.47 5.34
N MET A 2 -10.40 -13.65 6.15
CA MET A 2 -10.66 -12.73 7.28
C MET A 2 -9.45 -12.62 8.23
N PRO A 3 -9.04 -11.40 8.64
CA PRO A 3 -7.94 -11.19 9.57
C PRO A 3 -8.42 -11.43 11.01
N LEU A 4 -8.57 -12.70 11.37
CA LEU A 4 -9.07 -13.11 12.68
C LEU A 4 -7.99 -12.97 13.77
N PRO A 5 -8.39 -12.75 15.04
CA PRO A 5 -7.46 -12.83 16.16
C PRO A 5 -6.78 -14.19 16.22
N GLU A 6 -5.52 -14.20 16.65
CA GLU A 6 -4.79 -15.44 16.88
C GLU A 6 -5.55 -16.35 17.86
N GLY A 7 -5.62 -17.64 17.53
CA GLY A 7 -6.35 -18.63 18.32
C GLY A 7 -7.86 -18.73 18.02
N LEU A 8 -8.44 -17.84 17.21
CA LEU A 8 -9.81 -18.00 16.73
C LEU A 8 -9.84 -18.85 15.44
N PRO A 9 -10.44 -20.06 15.45
CA PRO A 9 -10.45 -20.91 14.26
C PRO A 9 -11.27 -20.30 13.12
N GLU A 10 -10.71 -20.25 11.91
CA GLU A 10 -11.37 -19.74 10.70
C GLU A 10 -12.66 -20.51 10.41
N LEU A 11 -12.69 -21.83 10.67
CA LEU A 11 -13.88 -22.66 10.51
C LEU A 11 -15.01 -22.25 11.46
N ALA A 12 -14.69 -21.81 12.67
CA ALA A 12 -15.69 -21.34 13.62
C ALA A 12 -16.28 -20.01 13.14
N PHE A 13 -15.43 -19.09 12.65
CA PHE A 13 -15.88 -17.84 12.06
C PHE A 13 -16.73 -18.06 10.80
N ALA A 14 -16.29 -18.94 9.89
CA ALA A 14 -17.05 -19.30 8.70
C ALA A 14 -18.44 -19.84 9.05
N GLY A 15 -18.54 -20.65 10.11
CA GLY A 15 -19.83 -21.15 10.60
C GLY A 15 -20.72 -20.06 11.21
N ALA A 16 -20.14 -19.11 11.93
CA ALA A 16 -20.86 -17.94 12.45
C ALA A 16 -21.40 -17.06 11.31
N LEU A 17 -20.56 -16.77 10.31
CA LEU A 17 -20.94 -16.00 9.14
C LEU A 17 -22.04 -16.70 8.31
N GLY A 18 -21.93 -18.02 8.14
CA GLY A 18 -22.91 -18.82 7.41
C GLY A 18 -24.17 -19.20 8.20
N GLY A 19 -24.27 -18.85 9.49
CA GLY A 19 -25.38 -19.22 10.37
C GLY A 19 -25.53 -20.72 10.62
N ARG A 20 -24.55 -21.54 10.24
CA ARG A 20 -24.55 -23.00 10.39
C ARG A 20 -23.13 -23.52 10.55
N ARG A 21 -22.96 -24.67 11.21
CA ARG A 21 -21.65 -25.34 11.26
C ARG A 21 -21.22 -25.75 9.85
N VAL A 22 -19.95 -25.48 9.52
CA VAL A 22 -19.33 -26.03 8.30
C VAL A 22 -19.29 -27.55 8.44
N LEU A 23 -19.82 -28.27 7.45
CA LEU A 23 -19.80 -29.72 7.45
C LEU A 23 -18.38 -30.21 7.17
N MET A 24 -17.84 -31.02 8.07
CA MET A 24 -16.48 -31.54 8.00
C MET A 24 -16.51 -33.07 7.93
N VAL A 25 -15.58 -33.64 7.17
CA VAL A 25 -15.32 -35.08 7.06
C VAL A 25 -13.81 -35.32 7.25
N ALA A 26 -13.41 -36.52 7.64
CA ALA A 26 -12.00 -36.89 7.71
C ALA A 26 -11.80 -38.28 7.10
N ALA A 27 -10.72 -38.46 6.35
CA ALA A 27 -10.22 -39.78 6.00
C ALA A 27 -9.58 -40.43 7.25
N GLU A 28 -9.49 -41.76 7.26
CA GLU A 28 -8.84 -42.48 8.37
C GLU A 28 -7.39 -42.01 8.55
N GLY A 29 -7.05 -41.49 9.73
CA GLY A 29 -5.72 -40.92 10.02
C GLY A 29 -5.43 -39.57 9.37
N GLY A 30 -6.37 -38.98 8.62
CA GLY A 30 -6.22 -37.70 7.95
C GLY A 30 -6.71 -36.49 8.75
N LEU A 31 -6.37 -35.29 8.28
CA LEU A 31 -6.91 -34.04 8.82
C LEU A 31 -8.38 -33.84 8.40
N PRO A 32 -9.21 -33.17 9.22
CA PRO A 32 -10.56 -32.80 8.83
C PRO A 32 -10.58 -31.87 7.60
N MET A 33 -11.49 -32.12 6.67
CA MET A 33 -11.67 -31.35 5.43
C MET A 33 -13.15 -30.96 5.23
N PRO A 34 -13.45 -29.85 4.55
CA PRO A 34 -14.83 -29.46 4.25
C PRO A 34 -15.53 -30.50 3.37
N ALA A 35 -16.67 -31.02 3.82
CA ALA A 35 -17.38 -32.11 3.15
C ALA A 35 -17.99 -31.72 1.78
N GLU A 36 -18.18 -30.42 1.54
CA GLU A 36 -18.77 -29.87 0.32
C GLU A 36 -17.73 -29.31 -0.67
N ALA A 37 -16.42 -29.51 -0.40
CA ALA A 37 -15.36 -29.02 -1.28
C ALA A 37 -15.37 -29.72 -2.65
N ASP A 38 -15.08 -28.96 -3.71
CA ASP A 38 -14.90 -29.51 -5.06
C ASP A 38 -13.67 -30.41 -5.17
N PHE A 39 -12.56 -29.95 -4.58
CA PHE A 39 -11.28 -30.64 -4.51
C PHE A 39 -10.66 -30.51 -3.13
N VAL A 40 -9.98 -31.56 -2.67
CA VAL A 40 -9.09 -31.51 -1.49
C VAL A 40 -7.77 -32.16 -1.85
N ILE A 41 -6.68 -31.41 -1.69
CA ILE A 41 -5.30 -31.90 -1.91
C ILE A 41 -4.69 -32.13 -0.54
N THR A 42 -4.33 -33.38 -0.24
CA THR A 42 -3.65 -33.75 1.01
C THR A 42 -2.23 -34.19 0.74
N GLY A 43 -1.34 -33.91 1.68
CA GLY A 43 0.06 -34.27 1.56
C GLY A 43 0.87 -33.81 2.76
N THR A 44 2.18 -33.89 2.60
CA THR A 44 3.15 -33.53 3.63
C THR A 44 4.10 -32.46 3.11
N ILE A 45 4.50 -31.54 3.98
CA ILE A 45 5.54 -30.55 3.71
C ILE A 45 6.80 -31.02 4.43
N ASP A 46 7.86 -31.25 3.67
CA ASP A 46 9.19 -31.51 4.22
C ASP A 46 9.90 -30.16 4.43
N PRO A 47 10.27 -29.77 5.67
CA PRO A 47 10.89 -28.48 5.95
C PRO A 47 12.25 -28.29 5.29
N ASP A 48 12.94 -29.39 4.95
CA ASP A 48 14.27 -29.38 4.35
C ASP A 48 14.23 -29.41 2.81
N THR A 49 13.09 -29.73 2.22
CA THR A 49 12.92 -29.78 0.76
C THR A 49 12.28 -28.49 0.25
N ARG A 50 13.04 -27.75 -0.56
CA ARG A 50 12.58 -26.53 -1.23
C ARG A 50 12.71 -26.62 -2.74
N LYS A 51 11.88 -25.88 -3.45
CA LYS A 51 11.97 -25.69 -4.90
C LYS A 51 11.77 -24.24 -5.25
N LEU A 52 12.31 -23.86 -6.41
CA LEU A 52 12.12 -22.55 -6.98
C LEU A 52 10.65 -22.38 -7.40
N GLU A 53 9.99 -21.36 -6.87
CA GLU A 53 8.68 -20.86 -7.27
C GLU A 53 8.84 -19.56 -8.06
N GLY A 54 7.89 -19.26 -8.94
CA GLY A 54 7.91 -18.06 -9.75
C GLY A 54 8.89 -18.10 -10.95
N PRO A 55 9.04 -16.96 -11.66
CA PRO A 55 8.36 -15.68 -11.40
C PRO A 55 6.85 -15.79 -11.65
N PHE A 56 6.05 -15.04 -10.88
CA PHE A 56 4.60 -15.03 -10.96
C PHE A 56 4.06 -13.61 -10.86
N GLY A 57 2.95 -13.28 -11.54
CA GLY A 57 2.34 -11.95 -11.45
C GLY A 57 1.67 -11.78 -10.09
N ASP A 58 1.82 -10.61 -9.47
CA ASP A 58 1.35 -10.37 -8.10
C ASP A 58 0.31 -9.26 -8.00
N HIS A 59 -0.41 -9.22 -6.88
CA HIS A 59 -1.42 -8.21 -6.54
C HIS A 59 -0.87 -6.77 -6.47
N LEU A 60 0.45 -6.61 -6.40
CA LEU A 60 1.11 -5.31 -6.53
C LEU A 60 1.15 -4.80 -7.98
N GLY A 61 0.81 -5.62 -8.97
CA GLY A 61 0.95 -5.29 -10.40
C GLY A 61 2.37 -5.42 -10.95
N TYR A 62 3.23 -6.18 -10.27
CA TYR A 62 4.58 -6.53 -10.69
C TYR A 62 4.77 -8.04 -10.61
N TYR A 63 5.80 -8.57 -11.26
CA TYR A 63 6.18 -9.98 -11.12
C TYR A 63 6.95 -10.21 -9.83
N SER A 64 6.52 -11.12 -8.97
CA SER A 64 7.35 -11.63 -7.89
C SER A 64 8.61 -12.31 -8.48
N LEU A 65 9.75 -12.10 -7.81
CA LEU A 65 11.00 -12.74 -8.19
C LEU A 65 10.97 -14.23 -7.78
N ALA A 66 11.84 -15.03 -8.39
CA ALA A 66 11.91 -16.45 -8.08
C ALA A 66 12.61 -16.69 -6.73
N HIS A 67 11.97 -17.43 -5.84
CA HIS A 67 12.50 -17.78 -4.52
C HIS A 67 12.29 -19.26 -4.19
N GLU A 68 13.09 -19.78 -3.26
CA GLU A 68 12.94 -21.15 -2.77
C GLU A 68 11.86 -21.23 -1.70
N PHE A 69 10.80 -21.98 -1.96
CA PHE A 69 9.71 -22.24 -1.03
C PHE A 69 9.57 -23.74 -0.69
N PRO A 70 8.96 -24.09 0.46
CA PRO A 70 8.68 -25.48 0.82
C PRO A 70 7.80 -26.18 -0.21
N VAL A 71 8.04 -27.47 -0.41
CA VAL A 71 7.27 -28.28 -1.36
C VAL A 71 6.17 -29.05 -0.63
N LEU A 72 4.92 -28.91 -1.11
CA LEU A 72 3.86 -29.84 -0.76
C LEU A 72 4.03 -31.14 -1.55
N ARG A 73 4.40 -32.23 -0.88
CA ARG A 73 4.38 -33.57 -1.47
C ARG A 73 2.95 -34.11 -1.42
N VAL A 74 2.27 -34.05 -2.55
CA VAL A 74 0.88 -34.53 -2.68
C VAL A 74 0.84 -36.05 -2.49
N GLU A 75 -0.05 -36.49 -1.60
CA GLU A 75 -0.28 -37.90 -1.29
C GLU A 75 -1.63 -38.38 -1.81
N THR A 76 -2.68 -37.56 -1.71
CA THR A 76 -4.02 -37.89 -2.22
C THR A 76 -4.73 -36.63 -2.73
N VAL A 77 -5.52 -36.79 -3.79
CA VAL A 77 -6.43 -35.76 -4.28
C VAL A 77 -7.84 -36.34 -4.25
N TYR A 78 -8.71 -35.73 -3.45
CA TYR A 78 -10.14 -36.04 -3.41
C TYR A 78 -10.88 -35.04 -4.29
N HIS A 79 -11.96 -35.49 -4.94
CA HIS A 79 -12.87 -34.60 -5.66
C HIS A 79 -14.29 -35.17 -5.69
N ARG A 80 -15.29 -34.29 -5.82
CA ARG A 80 -16.67 -34.73 -6.04
C ARG A 80 -16.93 -35.05 -7.52
N GLN A 81 -18.03 -35.75 -7.80
CA GLN A 81 -18.51 -35.87 -9.18
C GLN A 81 -18.98 -34.51 -9.71
N GLY A 82 -18.57 -34.16 -10.93
CA GLY A 82 -18.87 -32.84 -11.50
C GLY A 82 -18.16 -31.68 -10.80
N ALA A 83 -16.99 -31.93 -10.21
CA ALA A 83 -16.22 -30.90 -9.53
C ALA A 83 -15.84 -29.73 -10.46
N ILE A 84 -15.92 -28.52 -9.92
CA ILE A 84 -15.57 -27.26 -10.58
C ILE A 84 -14.23 -26.80 -10.03
N TRP A 85 -13.30 -26.44 -10.91
CA TRP A 85 -12.00 -25.89 -10.54
C TRP A 85 -12.07 -24.36 -10.53
N PRO A 86 -12.22 -23.71 -9.36
CA PRO A 86 -12.12 -22.26 -9.30
C PRO A 86 -10.67 -21.85 -9.55
N PHE A 87 -10.47 -20.82 -10.35
CA PHE A 87 -9.18 -20.15 -10.49
C PHE A 87 -9.40 -18.64 -10.44
N THR A 88 -8.38 -17.94 -9.98
CA THR A 88 -8.35 -16.48 -9.95
C THR A 88 -7.06 -16.00 -10.62
N SER A 89 -7.05 -14.73 -10.99
CA SER A 89 -5.85 -14.05 -11.48
C SER A 89 -5.62 -12.85 -10.59
N VAL A 90 -4.35 -12.58 -10.30
CA VAL A 90 -3.90 -11.43 -9.53
C VAL A 90 -3.03 -10.55 -10.41
N GLY A 91 -3.00 -9.27 -10.11
CA GLY A 91 -2.32 -8.29 -10.92
C GLY A 91 -2.50 -6.89 -10.34
N ARG A 92 -2.31 -5.87 -11.17
CA ARG A 92 -2.54 -4.50 -10.72
C ARG A 92 -4.02 -4.32 -10.32
N PRO A 93 -4.31 -3.77 -9.13
CA PRO A 93 -5.69 -3.57 -8.69
C PRO A 93 -6.46 -2.63 -9.63
N PRO A 94 -7.79 -2.83 -9.78
CA PRO A 94 -8.62 -3.79 -9.03
C PRO A 94 -8.60 -5.20 -9.61
N GLN A 95 -8.65 -6.23 -8.75
CA GLN A 95 -8.82 -7.64 -9.12
C GLN A 95 -9.87 -8.31 -8.20
N GLU A 96 -10.05 -9.64 -8.27
CA GLU A 96 -11.04 -10.34 -7.42
C GLU A 96 -10.76 -10.13 -5.92
N ASP A 97 -9.48 -10.09 -5.54
CA ASP A 97 -9.01 -9.79 -4.20
C ASP A 97 -9.42 -8.39 -3.70
N THR A 98 -9.53 -7.38 -4.58
CA THR A 98 -10.09 -6.06 -4.26
C THR A 98 -11.52 -6.17 -3.75
N THR A 99 -12.33 -7.03 -4.37
CA THR A 99 -13.73 -7.25 -3.95
C THR A 99 -13.78 -7.92 -2.56
N PHE A 100 -12.92 -8.91 -2.33
CA PHE A 100 -12.80 -9.52 -0.99
C PHE A 100 -12.30 -8.51 0.05
N GLY A 101 -11.33 -7.66 -0.30
CA GLY A 101 -10.80 -6.60 0.57
C GLY A 101 -11.87 -5.62 1.00
N ALA A 102 -12.72 -5.17 0.06
CA ALA A 102 -13.84 -4.28 0.36
C ALA A 102 -14.85 -4.91 1.33
N LEU A 103 -15.22 -6.17 1.11
CA LEU A 103 -16.13 -6.89 2.01
C LEU A 103 -15.53 -7.10 3.41
N ILE A 104 -14.25 -7.49 3.49
CA ILE A 104 -13.54 -7.63 4.76
C ILE A 104 -13.53 -6.30 5.49
N HIS A 105 -13.29 -5.20 4.78
CA HIS A 105 -13.26 -3.87 5.35
C HIS A 105 -14.64 -3.47 5.92
N GLU A 106 -15.72 -3.71 5.17
CA GLU A 106 -17.09 -3.47 5.62
C GLU A 106 -17.42 -4.26 6.90
N LEU A 107 -17.05 -5.54 6.94
CA LEU A 107 -17.31 -6.42 8.09
C LEU A 107 -16.47 -6.05 9.33
N THR A 108 -15.22 -5.62 9.13
CA THR A 108 -14.26 -5.37 10.22
C THR A 108 -14.25 -3.92 10.69
N GLY A 109 -14.70 -2.96 9.86
CA GLY A 109 -14.70 -1.53 10.16
C GLY A 109 -15.26 -1.17 11.54
N PRO A 110 -16.45 -1.67 11.93
CA PRO A 110 -17.03 -1.41 13.25
C PRO A 110 -16.22 -1.98 14.43
N ILE A 111 -15.37 -2.98 14.18
CA ILE A 111 -14.58 -3.68 15.20
C ILE A 111 -13.23 -2.98 15.42
N ILE A 112 -12.66 -2.32 14.41
CA ILE A 112 -11.33 -1.68 14.50
C ILE A 112 -11.19 -0.75 15.73
N PRO A 113 -12.14 0.15 16.04
CA PRO A 113 -12.06 1.00 17.23
C PRO A 113 -12.04 0.24 18.56
N THR A 114 -12.53 -1.00 18.58
CA THR A 114 -12.52 -1.86 19.78
C THR A 114 -11.18 -2.57 19.99
N LEU A 115 -10.37 -2.72 18.93
CA LEU A 115 -9.07 -3.37 18.98
C LEU A 115 -7.96 -2.40 19.42
N ILE A 116 -8.01 -1.15 18.94
CA ILE A 116 -7.00 -0.14 19.24
C ILE A 116 -7.69 1.11 19.78
N ALA A 117 -7.52 1.36 21.07
CA ALA A 117 -8.10 2.53 21.72
C ALA A 117 -7.64 3.84 21.07
N GLY A 118 -8.60 4.71 20.74
CA GLY A 118 -8.35 6.01 20.12
C GLY A 118 -8.37 6.00 18.59
N VAL A 119 -8.32 4.83 17.93
CA VAL A 119 -8.55 4.70 16.49
C VAL A 119 -10.04 4.91 16.19
N ARG A 120 -10.34 5.74 15.20
CA ARG A 120 -11.71 5.97 14.72
C ARG A 120 -11.96 5.25 13.40
N ALA A 121 -11.00 5.30 12.49
CA ALA A 121 -11.06 4.63 11.20
C ALA A 121 -9.64 4.28 10.70
N VAL A 122 -9.54 3.22 9.91
CA VAL A 122 -8.31 2.79 9.22
C VAL A 122 -8.70 2.35 7.83
N HIS A 123 -7.91 2.66 6.80
CA HIS A 123 -8.17 2.23 5.43
C HIS A 123 -6.87 1.78 4.76
N ALA A 124 -6.78 0.48 4.46
CA ALA A 124 -5.73 -0.07 3.61
C ALA A 124 -6.09 0.24 2.15
N VAL A 125 -5.21 0.99 1.47
CA VAL A 125 -5.52 1.57 0.16
C VAL A 125 -5.24 0.56 -0.95
N ASP A 126 -6.29 -0.07 -1.46
CA ASP A 126 -6.26 -1.07 -2.52
C ASP A 126 -5.41 -0.65 -3.73
N ALA A 127 -5.66 0.56 -4.27
CA ALA A 127 -4.94 1.10 -5.42
C ALA A 127 -3.42 1.28 -5.20
N ALA A 128 -2.94 1.22 -3.95
CA ALA A 128 -1.53 1.26 -3.59
C ALA A 128 -0.93 -0.15 -3.39
N GLY A 129 -1.61 -1.22 -3.82
CA GLY A 129 -1.21 -2.61 -3.58
C GLY A 129 -1.77 -3.17 -2.28
N VAL A 130 -2.99 -2.76 -1.90
CA VAL A 130 -3.69 -3.13 -0.65
C VAL A 130 -3.04 -2.54 0.62
N HIS A 131 -1.91 -3.07 1.07
CA HIS A 131 -1.34 -2.73 2.37
C HIS A 131 -0.16 -1.73 2.37
N PRO A 132 0.60 -1.44 1.28
CA PRO A 132 1.73 -0.51 1.32
C PRO A 132 1.40 0.88 1.86
N LEU A 133 0.18 1.38 1.60
CA LEU A 133 -0.35 2.64 2.13
C LEU A 133 -1.54 2.37 3.05
N LEU A 134 -1.44 2.87 4.27
CA LEU A 134 -2.49 2.85 5.28
C LEU A 134 -2.87 4.28 5.66
N LEU A 135 -4.16 4.59 5.61
CA LEU A 135 -4.72 5.83 6.13
C LEU A 135 -5.37 5.57 7.49
N ALA A 136 -5.24 6.49 8.43
CA ALA A 136 -5.89 6.38 9.73
C ALA A 136 -6.44 7.72 10.22
N ILE A 137 -7.62 7.68 10.83
CA ILE A 137 -8.16 8.77 11.65
C ILE A 137 -8.14 8.29 13.09
N ALA A 138 -7.46 9.04 13.95
CA ALA A 138 -7.29 8.73 15.35
C ALA A 138 -7.62 9.94 16.22
N SER A 139 -7.64 9.75 17.53
CA SER A 139 -7.96 10.80 18.49
C SER A 139 -6.68 11.42 19.04
N GLU A 140 -6.62 12.76 19.08
CA GLU A 140 -5.55 13.54 19.70
C GLU A 140 -6.08 14.31 20.91
N ARG A 141 -6.18 13.61 22.04
CA ARG A 141 -6.89 14.04 23.25
C ARG A 141 -5.97 14.59 24.32
N TYR A 142 -4.67 14.30 24.25
CA TYR A 142 -3.67 14.71 25.25
C TYR A 142 -3.25 16.18 25.09
N VAL A 143 -4.23 17.08 24.95
CA VAL A 143 -4.02 18.53 24.86
C VAL A 143 -4.66 19.36 25.98
N PRO A 144 -4.73 18.89 27.25
CA PRO A 144 -5.47 19.59 28.30
C PRO A 144 -4.94 20.99 28.63
N TYR A 145 -3.69 21.31 28.26
CA TYR A 145 -3.02 22.57 28.59
C TYR A 145 -2.40 23.28 27.38
N SER A 146 -2.61 22.78 26.15
CA SER A 146 -2.09 23.38 24.93
C SER A 146 -3.22 24.00 24.12
N MET A 147 -3.02 25.22 23.61
CA MET A 147 -3.97 25.86 22.69
C MET A 147 -3.91 25.28 21.28
N VAL A 148 -2.82 24.57 20.94
CA VAL A 148 -2.57 24.03 19.61
C VAL A 148 -2.35 22.52 19.71
N ARG A 149 -3.18 21.75 19.00
CA ARG A 149 -2.98 20.30 18.81
C ARG A 149 -1.75 20.05 17.95
N ARG A 150 -0.99 19.02 18.30
CA ARG A 150 0.18 18.51 17.57
C ARG A 150 0.18 16.99 17.69
N PRO A 151 0.79 16.25 16.76
CA PRO A 151 0.88 14.80 16.86
C PRO A 151 1.57 14.36 18.16
N GLN A 152 0.84 13.68 19.04
CA GLN A 152 1.35 13.13 20.30
C GLN A 152 0.68 11.78 20.59
N GLU A 153 -0.61 11.77 20.90
CA GLU A 153 -1.38 10.55 21.10
C GLU A 153 -1.44 9.71 19.83
N ILE A 154 -1.67 10.38 18.68
CA ILE A 154 -1.79 9.68 17.41
C ILE A 154 -0.49 8.96 17.02
N LEU A 155 0.67 9.37 17.53
CA LEU A 155 1.94 8.66 17.33
C LEU A 155 2.01 7.35 18.13
N THR A 156 1.44 7.35 19.34
CA THR A 156 1.31 6.12 20.15
C THR A 156 0.34 5.16 19.48
N ILE A 157 -0.78 5.68 18.97
CA ILE A 157 -1.76 4.93 18.20
C ILE A 157 -1.16 4.37 16.91
N ALA A 158 -0.36 5.16 16.19
CA ALA A 158 0.34 4.71 14.99
C ALA A 158 1.28 3.52 15.27
N SER A 159 1.96 3.54 16.42
CA SER A 159 2.79 2.41 16.86
C SER A 159 1.96 1.16 17.13
N ALA A 160 0.77 1.29 17.73
CA ALA A 160 -0.15 0.18 17.95
C ALA A 160 -0.71 -0.38 16.63
N ILE A 161 -1.07 0.49 15.67
CA ILE A 161 -1.52 0.09 14.33
C ILE A 161 -0.43 -0.72 13.62
N LEU A 162 0.81 -0.21 13.60
CA LEU A 162 1.93 -0.90 12.94
C LEU A 162 2.38 -2.16 13.69
N GLY A 163 1.94 -2.38 14.93
CA GLY A 163 2.13 -3.61 15.68
C GLY A 163 1.05 -4.68 15.46
N GLN A 164 -0.01 -4.37 14.70
CA GLN A 164 -1.23 -5.18 14.66
C GLN A 164 -1.34 -6.00 13.37
N GLY A 165 -1.07 -7.30 13.45
CA GLY A 165 -1.42 -8.28 12.41
C GLY A 165 -1.08 -7.83 10.98
N GLN A 166 -2.06 -7.85 10.09
CA GLN A 166 -1.89 -7.44 8.68
C GLN A 166 -1.62 -5.93 8.50
N LEU A 167 -2.02 -5.07 9.46
CA LEU A 167 -1.73 -3.63 9.39
C LEU A 167 -0.22 -3.35 9.54
N SER A 168 0.53 -4.27 10.15
CA SER A 168 1.98 -4.18 10.28
C SER A 168 2.72 -4.24 8.94
N LEU A 169 2.07 -4.68 7.86
CA LEU A 169 2.69 -4.77 6.53
C LEU A 169 2.82 -3.40 5.85
N ALA A 170 2.10 -2.37 6.30
CA ALA A 170 2.14 -1.04 5.69
C ALA A 170 3.52 -0.37 5.79
N LYS A 171 3.97 0.27 4.70
CA LYS A 171 5.18 1.11 4.72
C LYS A 171 4.86 2.55 5.05
N TYR A 172 3.74 3.04 4.54
CA TYR A 172 3.28 4.40 4.74
C TYR A 172 2.04 4.37 5.63
N LEU A 173 2.16 4.92 6.84
CA LEU A 173 1.00 5.20 7.68
C LEU A 173 0.78 6.70 7.72
N LEU A 174 -0.25 7.15 7.04
CA LEU A 174 -0.71 8.53 7.10
C LEU A 174 -1.83 8.61 8.13
N ILE A 175 -1.61 9.38 9.19
CA ILE A 175 -2.52 9.44 10.33
C ILE A 175 -2.90 10.89 10.65
N VAL A 176 -4.19 11.14 10.86
CA VAL A 176 -4.71 12.48 11.18
C VAL A 176 -5.55 12.47 12.44
N ALA A 177 -5.56 13.60 13.15
CA ALA A 177 -6.44 13.79 14.30
C ALA A 177 -7.88 14.09 13.85
N GLY A 178 -8.82 13.20 14.21
CA GLY A 178 -10.23 13.34 13.85
C GLY A 178 -10.93 14.53 14.51
N GLU A 179 -10.32 15.17 15.51
CA GLU A 179 -10.82 16.42 16.09
C GLU A 179 -10.57 17.64 15.17
N ASP A 180 -9.74 17.55 14.12
CA ASP A 180 -9.52 18.65 13.16
C ASP A 180 -10.58 18.74 12.06
N ASP A 181 -11.27 17.63 11.79
CA ASP A 181 -12.39 17.54 10.85
C ASP A 181 -13.23 16.30 11.15
N PRO A 182 -14.28 16.42 11.97
CA PRO A 182 -15.15 15.29 12.33
C PRO A 182 -15.95 14.71 11.16
N ALA A 183 -16.04 15.42 10.02
CA ALA A 183 -16.75 14.97 8.82
C ALA A 183 -15.82 14.35 7.77
N LEU A 184 -14.53 14.19 8.08
CA LEU A 184 -13.57 13.60 7.17
C LEU A 184 -13.83 12.10 7.00
N GLU A 185 -14.19 11.70 5.79
CA GLU A 185 -14.38 10.30 5.42
C GLU A 185 -13.05 9.65 4.99
N ILE A 186 -12.67 8.55 5.64
CA ILE A 186 -11.39 7.87 5.40
C ILE A 186 -11.24 7.34 3.96
N HIS A 187 -12.36 7.03 3.30
CA HIS A 187 -12.41 6.50 1.94
C HIS A 187 -12.37 7.58 0.86
N ASP A 188 -12.59 8.86 1.22
CA ASP A 188 -12.33 9.98 0.32
C ASP A 188 -10.83 10.31 0.38
N ILE A 189 -10.03 9.49 -0.30
CA ILE A 189 -8.57 9.60 -0.33
C ILE A 189 -8.12 11.02 -0.76
N PRO A 190 -8.69 11.66 -1.80
CA PRO A 190 -8.36 13.05 -2.12
C PRO A 190 -8.62 14.04 -0.98
N ALA A 191 -9.76 13.95 -0.29
CA ALA A 191 -10.06 14.82 0.85
C ALA A 191 -9.11 14.54 2.03
N PHE A 192 -8.80 13.27 2.30
CA PHE A 192 -7.85 12.87 3.34
C PHE A 192 -6.45 13.41 3.07
N LEU A 193 -5.91 13.21 1.86
CA LEU A 193 -4.59 13.72 1.47
C LEU A 193 -4.54 15.25 1.56
N ARG A 194 -5.59 15.94 1.11
CA ARG A 194 -5.72 17.40 1.29
C ARG A 194 -5.68 17.78 2.77
N HIS A 195 -6.48 17.13 3.59
CA HIS A 195 -6.57 17.41 5.03
C HIS A 195 -5.19 17.28 5.70
N LEU A 196 -4.46 16.21 5.38
CA LEU A 196 -3.11 15.95 5.89
C LEU A 196 -2.11 17.00 5.39
N LEU A 197 -2.04 17.23 4.07
CA LEU A 197 -1.06 18.14 3.46
C LEU A 197 -1.28 19.61 3.82
N GLU A 198 -2.50 20.03 4.17
CA GLU A 198 -2.78 21.37 4.71
C GLU A 198 -2.18 21.58 6.11
N ARG A 199 -1.89 20.51 6.86
CA ARG A 199 -1.60 20.56 8.31
C ARG A 199 -0.23 20.01 8.70
N ILE A 200 0.30 19.05 7.97
CA ILE A 200 1.52 18.33 8.35
C ILE A 200 2.75 19.25 8.39
N ASP A 201 3.63 19.07 9.36
CA ASP A 201 4.91 19.77 9.46
C ASP A 201 6.06 18.83 9.13
N TRP A 202 6.67 18.98 7.96
CA TRP A 202 7.81 18.13 7.58
C TRP A 202 9.04 18.29 8.49
N THR A 203 9.06 19.31 9.36
CA THR A 203 10.13 19.49 10.34
C THR A 203 9.98 18.64 11.61
N SER A 204 8.77 18.14 11.91
CA SER A 204 8.49 17.41 13.16
C SER A 204 7.61 16.16 13.03
N ASP A 205 6.87 16.03 11.94
CA ASP A 205 5.73 15.11 11.84
C ASP A 205 6.03 13.82 11.04
N LEU A 206 7.33 13.55 10.82
CA LEU A 206 7.84 12.39 10.10
C LEU A 206 8.55 11.43 11.06
N HIS A 207 8.09 10.19 11.12
CA HIS A 207 8.66 9.19 12.04
C HIS A 207 9.01 7.91 11.28
N PHE A 208 10.32 7.71 11.08
CA PHE A 208 10.85 6.58 10.34
C PHE A 208 11.16 5.37 11.23
N GLN A 209 10.81 4.19 10.74
CA GLN A 209 11.40 2.92 11.17
C GLN A 209 12.30 2.43 10.03
N THR A 210 13.61 2.64 10.16
CA THR A 210 14.54 2.50 9.04
C THR A 210 15.01 1.06 8.77
N ARG A 211 14.78 0.15 9.72
CA ARG A 211 15.10 -1.28 9.61
C ARG A 211 14.02 -2.10 10.31
N THR A 212 13.08 -2.61 9.54
CA THR A 212 11.93 -3.35 10.06
C THR A 212 11.44 -4.39 9.06
N THR A 213 10.43 -5.16 9.44
CA THR A 213 9.81 -6.15 8.58
C THR A 213 8.84 -5.50 7.61
N ILE A 214 8.79 -6.02 6.38
CA ILE A 214 7.88 -5.62 5.31
C ILE A 214 7.27 -6.88 4.69
N ASP A 215 6.29 -6.71 3.80
CA ASP A 215 5.70 -7.83 3.06
C ASP A 215 6.77 -8.57 2.23
N THR A 216 6.63 -9.90 2.12
CA THR A 216 7.48 -10.77 1.32
C THR A 216 7.53 -10.35 -0.14
N LEU A 217 6.45 -9.75 -0.62
CA LEU A 217 6.25 -9.37 -2.01
C LEU A 217 6.68 -7.92 -2.29
N ASP A 218 7.13 -7.19 -1.27
CA ASP A 218 7.62 -5.83 -1.43
C ASP A 218 9.10 -5.80 -1.86
N TYR A 219 9.30 -5.63 -3.17
CA TYR A 219 10.63 -5.51 -3.78
C TYR A 219 11.19 -4.08 -3.82
N SER A 220 10.61 -3.12 -3.10
CA SER A 220 11.21 -1.78 -2.98
C SER A 220 12.43 -1.78 -2.05
N GLY A 221 12.48 -2.71 -1.08
CA GLY A 221 13.64 -2.98 -0.25
C GLY A 221 14.73 -3.79 -0.96
N HIS A 222 15.85 -4.04 -0.27
CA HIS A 222 16.98 -4.81 -0.81
C HIS A 222 17.00 -6.29 -0.43
N GLU A 223 16.24 -6.66 0.61
CA GLU A 223 16.24 -8.02 1.16
C GLU A 223 14.81 -8.49 1.43
N LEU A 224 14.58 -9.80 1.35
CA LEU A 224 13.28 -10.41 1.60
C LEU A 224 12.79 -10.09 3.01
N ASN A 225 11.52 -9.71 3.15
CA ASN A 225 10.88 -9.34 4.42
C ASN A 225 11.56 -8.20 5.18
N GLN A 226 12.43 -7.41 4.55
CA GLN A 226 13.15 -6.31 5.19
C GLN A 226 12.97 -5.00 4.41
N GLY A 227 12.64 -3.94 5.14
CA GLY A 227 12.47 -2.62 4.57
C GLY A 227 12.40 -1.54 5.63
N SER A 228 11.68 -0.48 5.30
CA SER A 228 11.45 0.64 6.21
C SER A 228 10.00 1.09 6.16
N LYS A 229 9.60 1.81 7.20
CA LYS A 229 8.27 2.40 7.33
C LYS A 229 8.39 3.88 7.68
N VAL A 230 7.39 4.67 7.33
CA VAL A 230 7.24 6.05 7.77
C VAL A 230 5.82 6.30 8.25
N VAL A 231 5.71 6.94 9.41
CA VAL A 231 4.47 7.53 9.88
C VAL A 231 4.50 9.01 9.52
N MET A 232 3.47 9.47 8.82
CA MET A 232 3.20 10.88 8.51
C MET A 232 1.99 11.31 9.34
N ALA A 233 2.21 12.07 10.41
CA ALA A 233 1.16 12.36 11.39
C ALA A 233 0.76 13.83 11.37
N ALA A 234 -0.52 14.16 11.20
CA ALA A 234 -0.96 15.56 11.19
C ALA A 234 -2.04 15.81 12.25
N ALA A 235 -1.83 16.84 13.06
CA ALA A 235 -2.83 17.33 14.01
C ALA A 235 -2.68 18.83 14.21
N GLY A 236 -3.81 19.53 14.35
CA GLY A 236 -3.87 20.96 14.58
C GLY A 236 -4.38 21.77 13.38
N PRO A 237 -4.30 23.11 13.47
CA PRO A 237 -4.88 24.00 12.48
C PRO A 237 -4.19 23.88 11.12
N ARG A 238 -4.92 24.27 10.06
CA ARG A 238 -4.35 24.41 8.71
C ARG A 238 -3.16 25.38 8.76
N ARG A 239 -2.07 24.98 8.12
CA ARG A 239 -0.79 25.71 8.06
C ARG A 239 -0.53 26.32 6.69
N ARG A 240 -1.16 25.79 5.65
CA ARG A 240 -0.94 26.20 4.27
C ARG A 240 -2.18 25.99 3.41
N GLU A 241 -2.27 26.76 2.33
CA GLU A 241 -3.13 26.47 1.20
C GLU A 241 -2.37 25.60 0.20
N LEU A 242 -3.07 24.67 -0.45
CA LEU A 242 -2.46 23.75 -1.41
C LEU A 242 -2.56 24.31 -2.83
N PRO A 243 -1.45 24.44 -3.57
CA PRO A 243 -1.50 24.86 -4.97
C PRO A 243 -2.36 23.93 -5.81
N VAL A 244 -3.19 24.51 -6.67
CA VAL A 244 -4.08 23.81 -7.61
C VAL A 244 -3.64 23.95 -9.07
N GLU A 245 -2.49 24.57 -9.30
CA GLU A 245 -1.91 24.77 -10.62
C GLU A 245 -0.38 24.92 -10.52
N ILE A 246 0.31 24.64 -11.61
CA ILE A 246 1.76 24.83 -11.70
C ILE A 246 2.02 26.25 -12.21
N ARG A 247 2.75 27.05 -11.43
CA ARG A 247 3.10 28.42 -11.81
C ARG A 247 3.98 28.44 -13.05
N SER A 248 3.70 29.37 -13.96
CA SER A 248 4.52 29.60 -15.15
C SER A 248 5.97 29.94 -14.77
N GLY A 249 6.94 29.35 -15.48
CA GLY A 249 8.36 29.64 -15.26
C GLY A 249 9.02 28.83 -14.14
N MET A 250 8.35 27.80 -13.59
CA MET A 250 8.99 26.82 -12.72
C MET A 250 10.18 26.18 -13.44
N ARG A 251 11.37 26.33 -12.86
CA ARG A 251 12.61 25.72 -13.37
C ARG A 251 12.83 24.39 -12.66
N LEU A 252 13.29 23.41 -13.42
CA LEU A 252 13.72 22.12 -12.90
C LEU A 252 15.22 21.93 -13.25
N PRO A 253 15.99 21.23 -12.40
CA PRO A 253 17.39 20.94 -12.69
C PRO A 253 17.52 20.00 -13.90
N ASP A 254 18.73 19.96 -14.48
CA ASP A 254 19.01 19.15 -15.67
C ASP A 254 18.62 17.67 -15.48
N GLY A 255 17.95 17.12 -16.49
CA GLY A 255 17.44 15.75 -16.48
C GLY A 255 16.05 15.59 -15.83
N PHE A 256 15.56 16.60 -15.09
CA PHE A 256 14.21 16.62 -14.55
C PHE A 256 13.29 17.48 -15.42
N SER A 257 12.08 17.02 -15.68
CA SER A 257 11.21 17.64 -16.67
C SER A 257 9.72 17.35 -16.43
N HIS A 258 8.86 17.94 -17.25
CA HIS A 258 7.42 17.65 -17.33
C HIS A 258 6.72 17.63 -15.95
N PRO A 259 6.71 18.74 -15.19
CA PRO A 259 5.98 18.76 -13.93
C PRO A 259 4.47 18.61 -14.21
N ARG A 260 3.79 17.76 -13.44
CA ARG A 260 2.34 17.50 -13.53
C ARG A 260 1.70 17.60 -12.15
N LEU A 261 0.59 18.32 -12.06
CA LEU A 261 -0.23 18.36 -10.85
C LEU A 261 -1.01 17.05 -10.76
N VAL A 262 -0.89 16.37 -9.62
CA VAL A 262 -1.65 15.13 -9.36
C VAL A 262 -2.95 15.46 -8.62
N LEU A 263 -2.80 16.16 -7.51
CA LEU A 263 -3.85 16.66 -6.63
C LEU A 263 -3.39 18.03 -6.08
N PRO A 264 -4.29 18.84 -5.48
CA PRO A 264 -3.86 20.04 -4.79
C PRO A 264 -2.69 19.76 -3.83
N GLY A 265 -1.57 20.45 -4.05
CA GLY A 265 -0.35 20.32 -3.24
C GLY A 265 0.56 19.12 -3.55
N ILE A 266 0.24 18.30 -4.56
CA ILE A 266 1.07 17.15 -4.96
C ILE A 266 1.56 17.34 -6.40
N LEU A 267 2.88 17.42 -6.56
CA LEU A 267 3.55 17.58 -7.85
C LEU A 267 4.29 16.30 -8.25
N ALA A 268 3.95 15.73 -9.41
CA ALA A 268 4.77 14.70 -10.04
C ALA A 268 5.81 15.36 -10.96
N VAL A 269 7.07 14.94 -10.87
CA VAL A 269 8.17 15.43 -11.72
C VAL A 269 8.82 14.24 -12.39
N GLN A 270 8.99 14.31 -13.72
CA GLN A 270 9.67 13.26 -14.45
C GLN A 270 11.18 13.38 -14.22
N GLY A 271 11.78 12.36 -13.63
CA GLY A 271 13.22 12.29 -13.41
C GLY A 271 13.96 11.58 -14.55
N PRO A 272 15.30 11.67 -14.57
CA PRO A 272 16.11 10.82 -15.43
C PRO A 272 15.99 9.35 -14.98
N LYS A 273 16.44 8.41 -15.81
CA LYS A 273 16.52 6.99 -15.42
C LYS A 273 17.30 6.85 -14.11
N PHE A 274 16.78 6.04 -13.18
CA PHE A 274 17.44 5.77 -11.92
C PHE A 274 18.80 5.10 -12.12
N VAL A 275 19.83 5.59 -11.44
CA VAL A 275 21.18 5.02 -11.45
C VAL A 275 21.55 4.56 -10.03
N PRO A 276 21.77 3.24 -9.80
CA PRO A 276 22.18 2.73 -8.49
C PRO A 276 23.43 3.41 -7.94
N GLY A 277 23.40 3.74 -6.65
CA GLY A 277 24.50 4.40 -5.95
C GLY A 277 24.67 5.90 -6.28
N SER A 278 23.82 6.47 -7.14
CA SER A 278 23.80 7.92 -7.40
C SER A 278 22.85 8.65 -6.46
N ASP A 279 23.24 9.84 -6.01
CA ASP A 279 22.38 10.72 -5.20
C ASP A 279 21.59 11.69 -6.08
N GLN A 280 20.80 11.14 -7.02
CA GLN A 280 20.00 11.92 -7.96
C GLN A 280 18.91 12.74 -7.24
N ILE A 281 18.20 12.13 -6.27
CA ILE A 281 17.16 12.83 -5.51
C ILE A 281 17.74 13.90 -4.58
N GLY A 282 18.85 13.64 -3.89
CA GLY A 282 19.51 14.68 -3.08
C GLY A 282 20.04 15.82 -3.94
N THR A 283 20.54 15.53 -5.15
CA THR A 283 20.96 16.58 -6.10
C THR A 283 19.77 17.41 -6.57
N PHE A 284 18.62 16.78 -6.84
CA PHE A 284 17.38 17.50 -7.11
C PHE A 284 17.01 18.43 -5.96
N CYS A 285 16.97 17.92 -4.72
CA CYS A 285 16.58 18.71 -3.55
C CYS A 285 17.54 19.88 -3.28
N ARG A 286 18.86 19.68 -3.44
CA ARG A 286 19.88 20.73 -3.27
C ARG A 286 19.88 21.80 -4.37
N SER A 287 19.15 21.56 -5.48
CA SER A 287 19.01 22.54 -6.56
C SER A 287 18.04 23.67 -6.22
N PHE A 288 17.34 23.58 -5.09
CA PHE A 288 16.31 24.53 -4.69
C PHE A 288 16.59 25.13 -3.30
N GLY A 289 16.29 26.42 -3.16
CA GLY A 289 16.10 27.08 -1.87
C GLY A 289 14.63 27.03 -1.44
N THR A 290 14.37 27.32 -0.16
CA THR A 290 13.00 27.30 0.40
C THR A 290 12.06 28.35 -0.22
N ASP A 291 12.61 29.39 -0.86
CA ASP A 291 11.84 30.45 -1.51
C ASP A 291 11.51 30.15 -2.98
N ASP A 292 12.02 29.05 -3.55
CA ASP A 292 11.75 28.70 -4.94
C ASP A 292 10.28 28.36 -5.19
N PRO A 293 9.72 28.68 -6.38
CA PRO A 293 8.29 28.44 -6.67
C PRO A 293 7.84 26.99 -6.49
N ILE A 294 8.74 26.02 -6.67
CA ILE A 294 8.43 24.60 -6.46
C ILE A 294 8.10 24.30 -4.98
N CYS A 295 8.65 25.08 -4.06
CA CYS A 295 8.46 24.93 -2.61
C CYS A 295 7.04 25.28 -2.14
N SER A 296 6.16 25.80 -3.02
CA SER A 296 4.74 25.92 -2.69
C SER A 296 4.02 24.58 -2.59
N PHE A 297 4.56 23.51 -3.20
CA PHE A 297 3.98 22.17 -3.15
C PHE A 297 4.52 21.40 -1.95
N PRO A 298 3.71 21.01 -0.95
CA PRO A 298 4.23 20.29 0.21
C PRO A 298 4.77 18.89 -0.14
N LEU A 299 4.30 18.26 -1.22
CA LEU A 299 4.75 16.93 -1.64
C LEU A 299 5.14 16.93 -3.12
N ILE A 300 6.34 16.43 -3.39
CA ILE A 300 6.85 16.20 -4.74
C ILE A 300 7.15 14.70 -4.89
N VAL A 301 6.78 14.11 -6.02
CA VAL A 301 7.12 12.72 -6.33
C VAL A 301 7.90 12.68 -7.64
N ILE A 302 9.12 12.13 -7.58
CA ILE A 302 9.96 11.89 -8.75
C ILE A 302 9.55 10.56 -9.36
N VAL A 303 9.23 10.54 -10.65
CA VAL A 303 8.70 9.38 -11.37
C VAL A 303 9.33 9.20 -12.74
N ASP A 304 9.21 8.00 -13.31
CA ASP A 304 9.68 7.73 -14.68
C ASP A 304 8.79 8.39 -15.75
N ASP A 305 7.49 8.47 -15.49
CA ASP A 305 6.49 9.08 -16.37
C ASP A 305 5.50 9.90 -15.53
N SER A 306 5.69 11.22 -15.58
CA SER A 306 4.85 12.20 -14.85
C SER A 306 3.42 12.27 -15.37
N GLU A 307 3.22 12.07 -16.69
CA GLU A 307 1.92 12.17 -17.33
C GLU A 307 1.06 10.96 -17.01
N PHE A 308 1.63 9.75 -17.07
CA PHE A 308 0.98 8.54 -16.60
C PHE A 308 0.61 8.65 -15.13
N THR A 309 1.56 9.07 -14.28
CA THR A 309 1.36 9.17 -12.83
C THR A 309 0.22 10.13 -12.47
N ALA A 310 0.16 11.30 -13.10
CA ALA A 310 -0.84 12.32 -12.80
C ALA A 310 -2.20 12.09 -13.48
N ARG A 311 -2.31 11.11 -14.39
CA ARG A 311 -3.53 10.87 -15.18
C ARG A 311 -4.76 10.56 -14.32
N ASN A 312 -4.58 9.82 -13.23
CA ASN A 312 -5.63 9.51 -12.27
C ASN A 312 -5.03 9.18 -10.90
N LEU A 313 -5.88 9.21 -9.86
CA LEU A 313 -5.47 8.96 -8.48
C LEU A 313 -4.85 7.56 -8.28
N GLY A 314 -5.41 6.53 -8.91
CA GLY A 314 -4.91 5.16 -8.80
C GLY A 314 -3.49 4.99 -9.36
N ASN A 315 -3.16 5.69 -10.45
CA ASN A 315 -1.80 5.71 -11.00
C ASN A 315 -0.82 6.35 -10.01
N PHE A 316 -1.18 7.49 -9.43
CA PHE A 316 -0.36 8.14 -8.41
C PHE A 316 -0.13 7.25 -7.18
N LEU A 317 -1.19 6.68 -6.63
CA LEU A 317 -1.12 5.82 -5.44
C LEU A 317 -0.25 4.59 -5.73
N TRP A 318 -0.50 3.92 -6.86
CA TRP A 318 0.25 2.76 -7.27
C TRP A 318 1.73 3.08 -7.46
N VAL A 319 2.07 4.06 -8.31
CA VAL A 319 3.47 4.43 -8.59
C VAL A 319 4.19 4.84 -7.31
N THR A 320 3.60 5.74 -6.54
CA THR A 320 4.26 6.33 -5.36
C THR A 320 4.53 5.27 -4.31
N PHE A 321 3.52 4.50 -3.90
CA PHE A 321 3.63 3.68 -2.70
C PHE A 321 4.10 2.25 -2.96
N THR A 322 4.07 1.76 -4.20
CA THR A 322 4.65 0.45 -4.54
C THR A 322 6.14 0.52 -4.89
N ARG A 323 6.62 1.66 -5.42
CA ARG A 323 8.00 1.80 -5.92
C ARG A 323 8.96 2.49 -4.96
N SER A 324 8.51 2.84 -3.76
CA SER A 324 9.36 3.53 -2.78
C SER A 324 9.49 2.75 -1.48
N ASN A 325 10.70 2.73 -0.96
CA ASN A 325 11.08 2.29 0.38
C ASN A 325 11.38 3.53 1.23
N PRO A 326 10.57 3.87 2.25
CA PRO A 326 10.59 5.17 2.91
C PRO A 326 11.98 5.73 3.29
N ALA A 327 12.81 4.96 3.96
CA ALA A 327 14.12 5.39 4.45
C ALA A 327 15.18 5.56 3.34
N ALA A 328 14.99 4.94 2.18
CA ALA A 328 15.93 5.00 1.06
C ALA A 328 15.50 6.00 -0.01
N ASP A 329 14.18 6.19 -0.16
CA ASP A 329 13.59 6.90 -1.30
C ASP A 329 12.91 8.22 -0.90
N ILE A 330 12.94 8.60 0.38
CA ILE A 330 12.45 9.92 0.82
C ILE A 330 13.62 10.84 1.10
N GLU A 331 13.52 12.04 0.56
CA GLU A 331 14.41 13.17 0.81
C GLU A 331 13.56 14.44 1.00
N GLY A 332 14.17 15.57 1.34
CA GLY A 332 13.47 16.84 1.40
C GLY A 332 14.32 18.02 0.94
N ILE A 333 13.66 19.05 0.44
CA ILE A 333 14.33 20.33 0.17
C ILE A 333 14.67 20.98 1.51
N ASP A 334 15.94 21.34 1.69
CA ASP A 334 16.50 21.78 2.97
C ASP A 334 16.22 20.77 4.10
N SER A 335 16.58 19.50 3.85
CA SER A 335 16.52 18.44 4.86
C SER A 335 17.59 18.61 5.94
N PHE A 336 17.28 18.13 7.14
CA PHE A 336 18.15 18.21 8.30
C PHE A 336 17.94 17.02 9.22
N ILE A 337 18.93 16.80 10.09
CA ILE A 337 18.80 15.93 11.24
C ILE A 337 19.05 16.79 12.47
N ASP A 338 18.03 16.91 13.32
CA ASP A 338 18.17 17.48 14.66
C ASP A 338 18.02 16.36 15.68
N GLN A 339 19.07 16.12 16.46
CA GLN A 339 19.20 14.95 17.32
C GLN A 339 19.04 13.64 16.53
N LYS A 340 17.93 12.92 16.74
CA LYS A 340 17.57 11.67 16.03
C LYS A 340 16.32 11.84 15.18
N HIS A 341 15.87 13.07 14.98
CA HIS A 341 14.71 13.38 14.16
C HIS A 341 15.19 13.88 12.80
N TRP A 342 14.70 13.26 11.74
CA TRP A 342 14.91 13.71 10.37
C TRP A 342 13.69 14.50 9.91
N GLY A 343 13.91 15.61 9.23
CA GLY A 343 12.84 16.42 8.64
C GLY A 343 13.36 17.31 7.53
N CYS A 344 12.47 18.11 6.94
CA CYS A 344 12.83 19.13 5.95
C CYS A 344 12.01 20.41 6.11
N ARG A 345 12.61 21.55 5.71
CA ARG A 345 11.92 22.86 5.79
C ARG A 345 11.12 23.19 4.52
N GLY A 346 11.52 22.61 3.39
CA GLY A 346 10.79 22.68 2.14
C GLY A 346 9.88 21.47 1.91
N PRO A 347 9.51 21.19 0.66
CA PRO A 347 8.76 20.01 0.28
C PRO A 347 9.41 18.69 0.69
N LEU A 348 8.57 17.71 1.02
CA LEU A 348 8.97 16.31 1.05
C LEU A 348 9.06 15.79 -0.39
N VAL A 349 10.11 15.06 -0.72
CA VAL A 349 10.34 14.50 -2.05
C VAL A 349 10.44 12.98 -1.95
N ILE A 350 9.60 12.27 -2.71
CA ILE A 350 9.59 10.80 -2.77
C ILE A 350 10.11 10.35 -4.14
N ASP A 351 11.15 9.52 -4.18
CA ASP A 351 11.63 8.87 -5.40
C ASP A 351 10.83 7.60 -5.67
N ALA A 352 9.86 7.68 -6.58
CA ALA A 352 9.05 6.55 -7.02
C ALA A 352 9.46 6.05 -8.42
N ARG A 353 10.68 6.35 -8.88
CA ARG A 353 11.23 5.76 -10.10
C ARG A 353 11.50 4.27 -9.89
N ILE A 354 11.44 3.52 -10.98
CA ILE A 354 11.81 2.10 -11.01
C ILE A 354 13.32 1.96 -10.72
N LYS A 355 13.67 1.16 -9.71
CA LYS A 355 15.06 0.80 -9.41
C LYS A 355 15.41 -0.56 -10.03
N PRO A 356 16.69 -0.83 -10.37
CA PRO A 356 17.08 -2.08 -11.02
C PRO A 356 16.82 -3.36 -10.22
N HIS A 357 16.68 -3.28 -8.90
CA HIS A 357 16.33 -4.43 -8.06
C HIS A 357 14.82 -4.69 -7.99
N HIS A 358 13.98 -3.77 -8.49
CA HIS A 358 12.55 -3.98 -8.51
C HIS A 358 12.16 -5.13 -9.44
N ALA A 359 11.12 -5.84 -9.03
CA ALA A 359 10.32 -6.67 -9.89
C ALA A 359 9.92 -5.94 -11.19
N PRO A 360 9.99 -6.59 -12.36
CA PRO A 360 9.47 -6.00 -13.58
C PRO A 360 7.95 -5.83 -13.48
N PRO A 361 7.37 -4.78 -14.10
CA PRO A 361 5.92 -4.60 -14.11
C PRO A 361 5.23 -5.80 -14.78
N LEU A 362 4.04 -6.14 -14.29
CA LEU A 362 3.17 -7.10 -14.95
C LEU A 362 2.62 -6.43 -16.21
N VAL A 363 3.01 -6.92 -17.38
CA VAL A 363 2.59 -6.38 -18.68
C VAL A 363 1.72 -7.41 -19.37
N GLU A 364 0.54 -6.99 -19.81
CA GLU A 364 -0.39 -7.81 -20.57
C GLU A 364 0.23 -8.17 -21.93
N ASP A 365 0.03 -9.43 -22.36
CA ASP A 365 0.47 -9.89 -23.67
C ASP A 365 -0.61 -9.54 -24.71
N PRO A 366 -0.32 -8.67 -25.70
CA PRO A 366 -1.33 -8.22 -26.66
C PRO A 366 -1.93 -9.34 -27.51
N GLU A 367 -1.20 -10.43 -27.74
CA GLU A 367 -1.74 -11.59 -28.45
C GLU A 367 -2.75 -12.35 -27.58
N ILE A 368 -2.46 -12.48 -26.29
CA ILE A 368 -3.38 -13.12 -25.33
C ILE A 368 -4.62 -12.26 -25.12
N GLU A 369 -4.48 -10.95 -24.95
CA GLU A 369 -5.61 -10.02 -24.86
C GLU A 369 -6.55 -10.19 -26.06
N ARG A 370 -5.99 -10.12 -27.28
CA ARG A 370 -6.77 -10.28 -28.51
C ARG A 370 -7.50 -11.63 -28.56
N ARG A 371 -6.90 -12.70 -28.02
CA ARG A 371 -7.56 -14.02 -27.94
C ARG A 371 -8.70 -14.02 -26.93
N VAL A 372 -8.55 -13.37 -25.79
CA VAL A 372 -9.61 -13.22 -24.77
C VAL A 372 -10.74 -12.35 -25.31
N ASP A 373 -10.44 -11.21 -25.92
CA ASP A 373 -11.42 -10.32 -26.56
C ASP A 373 -12.26 -11.04 -27.60
N ALA A 374 -11.63 -11.93 -28.38
CA ALA A 374 -12.33 -12.75 -29.37
C ALA A 374 -13.35 -13.71 -28.74
N LEU A 375 -13.17 -14.14 -27.48
CA LEU A 375 -14.14 -14.96 -26.77
C LEU A 375 -15.36 -14.15 -26.32
N ALA A 376 -15.19 -12.85 -26.06
CA ALA A 376 -16.26 -11.93 -25.66
C ALA A 376 -17.00 -11.29 -26.86
N ALA A 377 -16.44 -11.39 -28.06
CA ALA A 377 -17.05 -10.89 -29.29
C ALA A 377 -18.44 -11.49 -29.56
N PRO A 378 -19.32 -10.81 -30.31
CA PRO A 378 -20.65 -11.34 -30.66
C PRO A 378 -20.64 -12.77 -31.19
N GLY A 379 -21.40 -13.66 -30.53
CA GLY A 379 -21.46 -15.09 -30.85
C GLY A 379 -20.36 -15.94 -30.21
N GLY A 380 -19.43 -15.33 -29.48
CA GLY A 380 -18.41 -16.00 -28.68
C GLY A 380 -18.97 -16.57 -27.36
N PRO A 381 -18.24 -17.49 -26.72
CA PRO A 381 -18.69 -18.17 -25.50
C PRO A 381 -18.84 -17.25 -24.28
N LEU A 382 -18.20 -16.08 -24.29
CA LEU A 382 -18.27 -15.08 -23.21
C LEU A 382 -19.11 -13.85 -23.60
N HIS A 383 -19.82 -13.91 -24.73
CA HIS A 383 -20.59 -12.79 -25.21
C HIS A 383 -21.72 -12.40 -24.24
N GLY A 384 -21.72 -11.13 -23.81
CA GLY A 384 -22.71 -10.58 -22.88
C GLY A 384 -22.48 -10.90 -21.40
N ILE A 385 -21.36 -11.54 -21.06
CA ILE A 385 -20.91 -11.78 -19.68
C ILE A 385 -19.96 -10.67 -19.21
N TYR A 386 -19.22 -10.07 -20.15
CA TYR A 386 -18.33 -8.92 -19.96
C TYR A 386 -18.95 -7.62 -20.46
#